data_AF-A0A7K8G7E0-F1
#
_entry.id   AF-A0A7K8G7E0-F1
#
_cell.length_a   1.000
_cell.length_b   1.000
_cell.length_c   1.000
_cell.angle_alpha   90.00
_cell.angle_beta   90.00
_cell.angle_gamma   90.00
#
_symmetry.space_group_name_H-M   'P 1'
#
loop_
_entity.id
_entity.type
_entity.pdbx_description
1 polymer ?
#
loop_
_entity_poly.entity_id
_entity_poly.type
_entity_poly.pdbx_seq_one_letter_code
_entity_poly.pdbx_strand_id
1 'polypeptide(L)'
;CCVGTKETAFVSAVTAAGLVHSVTRSCSAGNMTECSCDLTLRHGGSASEGWHWGGCSDDIHYGMSFSRKFLDVPFKNITGKGGSGLVAMNLHNNEAGRQAVAKLMSVDCRCHGVSGSCAVKTCWKTMSSFEKIGRFLKDKYENSIQISDRLKKKLRRKEKSQRKIPIGKEDLLYVNKSPNYCVEDQKLGIPGTQGRECNRTSQGPDGCNLLCCGRGYNTHVVRHVERCECKFVWCCYVRCRRCETMTDVHTCK
;
A
#
# COMPACT_ATOMS: atom_id res chain seq x y z
N CYS A 1 0.24 -6.34 21.52
CA CYS A 1 -0.03 -4.97 21.02
C CYS A 1 -0.93 -4.89 19.78
N CYS A 2 -1.17 -5.96 19.02
CA CYS A 2 -2.10 -5.85 17.89
C CYS A 2 -3.26 -6.84 18.03
N VAL A 3 -4.46 -6.31 18.25
CA VAL A 3 -5.71 -7.07 18.13
C VAL A 3 -5.83 -7.48 16.66
N GLY A 4 -6.20 -8.73 16.37
CA GLY A 4 -6.31 -9.23 15.00
C GLY A 4 -7.52 -8.69 14.24
N THR A 5 -7.60 -7.38 14.05
CA THR A 5 -8.68 -6.68 13.33
C THR A 5 -8.35 -6.49 11.85
N LYS A 6 -9.31 -5.96 11.09
CA LYS A 6 -9.12 -5.63 9.67
C LYS A 6 -7.99 -4.62 9.47
N GLU A 7 -7.87 -3.65 10.36
CA GLU A 7 -6.89 -2.55 10.25
C GLU A 7 -5.47 -3.09 10.47
N THR A 8 -5.29 -3.95 11.48
CA THR A 8 -4.02 -4.65 11.70
C THR A 8 -3.61 -5.47 10.47
N ALA A 9 -4.56 -6.17 9.84
CA ALA A 9 -4.30 -6.95 8.64
C ALA A 9 -3.75 -6.09 7.49
N PHE A 10 -4.36 -4.93 7.27
CA PHE A 10 -3.89 -3.97 6.27
C PHE A 10 -2.52 -3.38 6.62
N VAL A 11 -2.30 -2.99 7.88
CA VAL A 11 -1.01 -2.46 8.35
C VAL A 11 0.11 -3.48 8.14
N SER A 12 -0.12 -4.75 8.48
CA SER A 12 0.85 -5.83 8.23
C SER A 12 1.18 -5.96 6.73
N ALA A 13 0.16 -5.99 5.87
CA ALA A 13 0.34 -6.14 4.44
C ALA A 13 1.07 -4.93 3.81
N VAL A 14 0.64 -3.70 4.12
CA VAL A 14 1.26 -2.49 3.54
C VAL A 14 2.69 -2.30 4.04
N THR A 15 2.99 -2.66 5.30
CA THR A 15 4.36 -2.62 5.85
C THR A 15 5.25 -3.63 5.14
N ALA A 16 4.78 -4.87 4.95
CA ALA A 16 5.53 -5.89 4.24
C ALA A 16 5.77 -5.53 2.77
N ALA A 17 4.77 -4.96 2.10
CA ALA A 17 4.88 -4.42 0.74
C ALA A 17 5.86 -3.24 0.67
N GLY A 18 5.81 -2.33 1.64
CA GLY A 18 6.70 -1.16 1.74
C GLY A 18 8.17 -1.55 1.87
N LEU A 19 8.48 -2.58 2.69
CA LEU A 19 9.84 -3.11 2.77
C LEU A 19 10.32 -3.70 1.43
N VAL A 20 9.48 -4.50 0.74
CA VAL A 20 9.85 -5.02 -0.58
C VAL A 20 10.10 -3.87 -1.56
N HIS A 21 9.19 -2.90 -1.60
CA HIS A 21 9.25 -1.77 -2.52
C HIS A 21 10.49 -0.91 -2.29
N SER A 22 10.74 -0.49 -1.04
CA SER A 22 11.88 0.36 -0.70
C SER A 22 13.22 -0.35 -0.90
N VAL A 23 13.35 -1.61 -0.46
CA VAL A 23 14.62 -2.35 -0.58
C VAL A 23 14.94 -2.63 -2.05
N THR A 24 13.96 -3.11 -2.82
CA THR A 24 14.15 -3.38 -4.25
C THR A 24 14.51 -2.10 -5.00
N ARG A 25 13.84 -0.97 -4.70
CA ARG A 25 14.15 0.33 -5.29
C ARG A 25 15.60 0.76 -5.01
N SER A 26 16.09 0.56 -3.78
CA SER A 26 17.48 0.84 -3.41
C SER A 26 18.48 -0.06 -4.14
N CYS A 27 18.15 -1.35 -4.35
CA CYS A 27 18.97 -2.27 -5.15
C CYS A 27 19.11 -1.79 -6.60
N SER A 28 17.98 -1.48 -7.25
CA SER A 28 17.97 -1.03 -8.64
C SER A 28 18.61 0.34 -8.86
N ALA A 29 18.61 1.18 -7.83
CA ALA A 29 19.30 2.47 -7.85
C ALA A 29 20.83 2.34 -7.66
N GLY A 30 21.34 1.16 -7.29
CA GLY A 30 22.75 0.95 -6.97
C GLY A 30 23.17 1.54 -5.62
N ASN A 31 22.21 1.82 -4.72
CA ASN A 31 22.49 2.38 -3.40
C ASN A 31 22.92 1.34 -2.36
N MET A 32 22.92 0.04 -2.72
CA MET A 32 23.32 -1.06 -1.85
C MET A 32 24.31 -1.97 -2.59
N THR A 33 25.24 -2.58 -1.84
CA THR A 33 26.29 -3.45 -2.40
C THR A 33 25.86 -4.91 -2.47
N GLU A 34 24.88 -5.30 -1.64
CA GLU A 34 24.45 -6.67 -1.39
C GLU A 34 23.43 -7.18 -2.42
N CYS A 35 22.94 -6.30 -3.29
CA CYS A 35 21.95 -6.61 -4.32
C CYS A 35 22.13 -5.71 -5.54
N SER A 36 21.53 -6.10 -6.66
CA SER A 36 21.55 -5.34 -7.91
C SER A 36 20.25 -5.56 -8.69
N CYS A 37 20.23 -5.09 -9.94
CA CYS A 37 19.15 -5.34 -10.89
C CYS A 37 19.01 -6.85 -11.20
N ASP A 38 17.81 -7.27 -11.58
CA ASP A 38 17.56 -8.59 -12.13
C ASP A 38 18.23 -8.73 -13.50
N LEU A 39 19.20 -9.64 -13.60
CA LEU A 39 19.97 -9.90 -14.82
C LEU A 39 19.40 -11.06 -15.65
N THR A 40 18.38 -11.77 -15.17
CA THR A 40 17.86 -12.98 -15.83
C THR A 40 17.26 -12.70 -17.20
N LEU A 41 16.72 -11.49 -17.41
CA LEU A 41 16.06 -11.10 -18.65
C LEU A 41 17.00 -10.41 -19.65
N ARG A 42 18.23 -10.03 -19.25
CA ARG A 42 19.12 -9.13 -20.03
C ARG A 42 19.44 -9.58 -21.45
N HIS A 43 19.39 -10.88 -21.72
CA HIS A 43 19.74 -11.45 -23.03
C HIS A 43 18.50 -11.90 -23.83
N GLY A 44 17.30 -11.61 -23.35
CA GLY A 44 16.07 -11.94 -24.06
C GLY A 44 15.59 -10.83 -24.99
N GLY A 45 14.76 -11.21 -25.95
CA GLY A 45 14.14 -10.30 -26.93
C GLY A 45 14.45 -10.72 -28.35
N SER A 46 13.90 -9.99 -29.31
CA SER A 46 14.10 -10.27 -30.72
C SER A 46 14.41 -8.98 -31.47
N ALA A 47 15.62 -8.90 -32.01
CA ALA A 47 16.05 -7.77 -32.85
C ALA A 47 15.15 -7.63 -34.09
N SER A 48 14.59 -8.73 -34.61
CA SER A 48 13.66 -8.71 -35.75
C SER A 48 12.27 -8.15 -35.38
N GLU A 49 11.88 -8.21 -34.11
CA GLU A 49 10.61 -7.65 -33.62
C GLU A 49 10.77 -6.21 -33.10
N GLY A 50 11.96 -5.61 -33.23
CA GLY A 50 12.21 -4.23 -32.82
C GLY A 50 12.18 -4.01 -31.30
N TRP A 51 12.39 -5.05 -30.49
CA TRP A 51 12.46 -4.89 -29.03
C TRP A 51 13.45 -5.85 -28.37
N HIS A 52 14.07 -5.39 -27.29
CA HIS A 52 14.94 -6.22 -26.46
C HIS A 52 14.80 -5.88 -24.98
N TRP A 53 15.08 -6.86 -24.11
CA TRP A 53 15.26 -6.58 -22.69
C TRP A 53 16.57 -5.85 -22.47
N GLY A 54 16.55 -4.83 -21.61
CA GLY A 54 17.74 -4.08 -21.24
C GLY A 54 17.51 -3.25 -20.00
N GLY A 55 18.36 -2.26 -19.76
CA GLY A 55 18.27 -1.42 -18.56
C GLY A 55 18.45 -2.19 -17.25
N CYS A 56 17.76 -1.73 -16.21
CA CYS A 56 17.76 -2.32 -14.87
C CYS A 56 16.36 -2.80 -14.54
N SER A 57 16.15 -4.12 -14.54
CA SER A 57 14.90 -4.70 -14.05
C SER A 57 14.92 -4.80 -12.52
N ASP A 58 13.83 -4.46 -11.86
CA ASP A 58 13.71 -4.50 -10.40
C ASP A 58 13.74 -5.96 -9.88
N ASP A 59 14.73 -6.32 -9.06
CA ASP A 59 14.80 -7.64 -8.41
C ASP A 59 13.95 -7.69 -7.13
N ILE A 60 12.67 -7.98 -7.31
CA ILE A 60 11.74 -8.12 -6.18
C ILE A 60 12.06 -9.35 -5.31
N HIS A 61 12.80 -10.36 -5.79
CA HIS A 61 13.05 -11.57 -5.01
C HIS A 61 13.94 -11.28 -3.82
N TYR A 62 14.95 -10.44 -4.00
CA TYR A 62 15.78 -9.94 -2.92
C TYR A 62 14.93 -9.18 -1.89
N GLY A 63 14.11 -8.22 -2.34
CA GLY A 63 13.23 -7.44 -1.46
C GLY A 63 12.24 -8.31 -0.68
N MET A 64 11.63 -9.31 -1.33
CA MET A 64 10.75 -10.28 -0.68
C MET A 64 11.48 -11.14 0.36
N SER A 65 12.71 -11.58 0.06
CA SER A 65 13.56 -12.34 0.99
C SER A 65 13.89 -11.50 2.23
N PHE A 66 14.30 -10.25 2.03
CA PHE A 66 14.56 -9.31 3.11
C PHE A 66 13.32 -9.08 3.99
N SER A 67 12.18 -8.77 3.38
CA SER A 67 10.91 -8.54 4.10
C SER A 67 10.50 -9.75 4.95
N ARG A 68 10.70 -10.98 4.46
CA ARG A 68 10.46 -12.21 5.25
C ARG A 68 11.42 -12.33 6.43
N LYS A 69 12.72 -12.11 6.22
CA LYS A 69 13.72 -12.17 7.30
C LYS A 69 13.45 -11.13 8.39
N PHE A 70 13.02 -9.94 7.99
CA PHE A 70 12.79 -8.83 8.91
C PHE A 70 11.48 -8.96 9.69
N LEU A 71 10.36 -9.28 9.01
CA LEU A 71 9.03 -9.28 9.63
C LEU A 71 8.60 -10.65 10.18
N ASP A 72 9.00 -11.76 9.57
CA ASP A 72 8.41 -13.08 9.87
C ASP A 72 9.25 -13.90 10.86
N VAL A 73 10.57 -13.67 10.94
CA VAL A 73 11.49 -14.42 11.82
C VAL A 73 11.10 -14.32 13.31
N PRO A 74 10.71 -13.15 13.85
CA PRO A 74 10.26 -13.05 15.25
C PRO A 74 9.08 -13.99 15.56
N PHE A 75 8.19 -14.21 14.58
CA PHE A 75 6.99 -15.02 14.75
C PHE A 75 7.25 -16.52 14.60
N LYS A 76 8.21 -16.93 13.76
CA LYS A 76 8.54 -18.35 13.56
C LYS A 76 9.12 -18.99 14.82
N ASN A 77 9.90 -18.25 15.61
CA ASN A 77 10.47 -18.75 16.88
C ASN A 77 9.41 -18.99 17.97
N ILE A 78 8.25 -18.34 17.89
CA ILE A 78 7.15 -18.45 18.86
C ILE A 78 6.22 -19.65 18.55
N THR A 79 6.25 -20.19 17.33
CA THR A 79 5.35 -21.28 16.89
C THR A 79 5.55 -22.62 17.63
N GLY A 80 6.61 -22.78 18.42
CA GLY A 80 6.90 -24.00 19.19
C GLY A 80 5.99 -24.25 20.40
N LYS A 81 5.24 -23.25 20.89
CA LYS A 81 4.29 -23.41 22.00
C LYS A 81 2.96 -22.70 21.69
N GLY A 82 2.00 -23.43 21.11
CA GLY A 82 0.60 -22.99 21.01
C GLY A 82 0.34 -21.81 20.07
N GLY A 83 0.86 -21.86 18.83
CA GLY A 83 0.75 -20.76 17.86
C GLY A 83 -0.69 -20.28 17.61
N SER A 84 -1.05 -19.16 18.25
CA SER A 84 -2.34 -18.47 18.11
C SER A 84 -2.70 -18.22 16.65
N GLY A 85 -3.99 -18.32 16.29
CA GLY A 85 -4.47 -18.00 14.93
C GLY A 85 -4.07 -16.61 14.46
N LEU A 86 -3.77 -15.70 15.40
CA LEU A 86 -3.21 -14.37 15.16
C LEU A 86 -1.83 -14.39 14.47
N VAL A 87 -0.95 -15.32 14.83
CA VAL A 87 0.39 -15.43 14.22
C VAL A 87 0.28 -15.87 12.77
N ALA A 88 -0.53 -16.90 12.52
CA ALA A 88 -0.78 -17.39 11.16
C ALA A 88 -1.46 -16.32 10.28
N MET A 89 -2.36 -15.53 10.87
CA MET A 89 -2.98 -14.37 10.22
C MET A 89 -1.94 -13.32 9.82
N ASN A 90 -1.07 -12.90 10.74
CA ASN A 90 -0.02 -11.90 10.45
C ASN A 90 0.95 -12.37 9.36
N LEU A 91 1.41 -13.62 9.42
CA LEU A 91 2.28 -14.20 8.39
C LEU A 91 1.60 -14.23 7.02
N HIS A 92 0.31 -14.56 6.97
CA HIS A 92 -0.46 -14.53 5.73
C HIS A 92 -0.58 -13.12 5.17
N ASN A 93 -0.97 -12.14 6.01
CA ASN A 93 -1.14 -10.75 5.58
C ASN A 93 0.17 -10.12 5.12
N ASN A 94 1.29 -10.42 5.79
CA ASN A 94 2.63 -10.01 5.33
C ASN A 94 2.91 -10.57 3.92
N GLU A 95 2.61 -11.86 3.68
CA GLU A 95 2.81 -12.46 2.37
C GLU A 95 1.87 -11.87 1.32
N ALA A 96 0.60 -11.60 1.66
CA ALA A 96 -0.34 -10.92 0.77
C ALA A 96 0.19 -9.55 0.31
N GLY A 97 0.79 -8.79 1.22
CA GLY A 97 1.49 -7.54 0.92
C GLY A 97 2.64 -7.72 -0.08
N ARG A 98 3.51 -8.71 0.16
CA ARG A 98 4.63 -9.01 -0.74
C ARG A 98 4.15 -9.46 -2.14
N GLN A 99 3.12 -10.30 -2.19
CA GLN A 99 2.53 -10.77 -3.44
C GLN A 99 1.85 -9.65 -4.22
N ALA A 100 1.27 -8.65 -3.54
CA ALA A 100 0.70 -7.48 -4.21
C ALA A 100 1.75 -6.71 -5.02
N VAL A 101 2.98 -6.57 -4.50
CA VAL A 101 4.10 -5.93 -5.23
C VAL A 101 4.43 -6.74 -6.49
N ALA A 102 4.60 -8.06 -6.34
CA ALA A 102 4.93 -8.95 -7.45
C ALA A 102 3.86 -8.97 -8.55
N LYS A 103 2.58 -9.02 -8.14
CA LYS A 103 1.43 -9.04 -9.05
C LYS A 103 1.29 -7.77 -9.88
N LEU A 104 1.66 -6.63 -9.30
CA LEU A 104 1.51 -5.32 -9.93
C LEU A 104 2.77 -4.84 -10.65
N MET A 105 3.81 -5.68 -10.80
CA MET A 105 4.93 -5.32 -11.65
C MET A 105 4.48 -5.08 -13.10
N SER A 106 5.10 -4.10 -13.75
CA SER A 106 4.85 -3.76 -15.15
C SER A 106 6.15 -3.82 -15.96
N VAL A 107 5.98 -3.85 -17.27
CA VAL A 107 7.09 -3.69 -18.22
C VAL A 107 7.07 -2.25 -18.70
N ASP A 108 8.13 -1.53 -18.42
CA ASP A 108 8.36 -0.18 -18.93
C ASP A 108 9.32 -0.28 -20.12
N CYS A 109 9.13 0.57 -21.11
CA CYS A 109 9.95 0.58 -22.32
C CYS A 109 10.37 2.00 -22.69
N ARG A 110 11.59 2.13 -23.23
CA ARG A 110 12.08 3.35 -23.86
C ARG A 110 12.29 3.14 -25.34
N CYS A 111 11.81 4.09 -26.12
CA CYS A 111 11.94 4.10 -27.56
C CYS A 111 13.22 4.81 -28.00
N HIS A 112 13.91 4.23 -28.99
CA HIS A 112 15.23 4.66 -29.47
C HIS A 112 15.29 4.83 -31.00
N GLY A 113 14.16 4.78 -31.70
CA GLY A 113 14.11 4.97 -33.14
C GLY A 113 14.37 6.43 -33.56
N VAL A 114 14.63 6.63 -34.86
CA VAL A 114 14.88 7.94 -35.46
C VAL A 114 13.76 8.92 -35.07
N SER A 115 14.15 10.13 -34.67
CA SER A 115 13.24 11.20 -34.19
C SER A 115 12.34 10.79 -33.00
N GLY A 116 12.77 9.83 -32.17
CA GLY A 116 12.02 9.36 -31.00
C GLY A 116 10.96 8.30 -31.32
N SER A 117 10.98 7.72 -32.52
CA SER A 117 10.05 6.63 -32.89
C SER A 117 10.30 5.35 -32.07
N CYS A 118 9.30 4.49 -31.97
CA CYS A 118 9.36 3.22 -31.24
C CYS A 118 9.70 2.02 -32.15
N ALA A 119 10.31 2.25 -33.32
CA ALA A 119 10.74 1.18 -34.23
C ALA A 119 11.74 0.21 -33.57
N VAL A 120 12.56 0.73 -32.66
CA VAL A 120 13.36 -0.06 -31.74
C VAL A 120 13.09 0.43 -30.32
N LYS A 121 12.82 -0.48 -29.39
CA LYS A 121 12.63 -0.17 -27.97
C LYS A 121 13.39 -1.12 -27.05
N THR A 122 13.79 -0.59 -25.90
CA THR A 122 14.40 -1.36 -24.81
C THR A 122 13.43 -1.39 -23.65
N CYS A 123 13.15 -2.57 -23.10
CA CYS A 123 12.20 -2.75 -22.01
C CYS A 123 12.86 -3.33 -20.75
N TRP A 124 12.30 -3.02 -19.59
CA TRP A 124 12.69 -3.58 -18.29
C TRP A 124 11.46 -3.79 -17.40
N LYS A 125 11.56 -4.70 -16.44
CA LYS A 125 10.51 -4.87 -15.44
C LYS A 125 10.70 -3.87 -14.32
N THR A 126 9.63 -3.20 -13.92
CA THR A 126 9.65 -2.29 -12.78
C THR A 126 8.46 -2.53 -11.85
N MET A 127 8.65 -2.21 -10.57
CA MET A 127 7.56 -2.16 -9.61
C MET A 127 6.62 -1.00 -9.92
N SER A 128 5.31 -1.24 -9.84
CA SER A 128 4.32 -0.16 -9.88
C SER A 128 4.58 0.90 -8.79
N SER A 129 3.99 2.08 -8.96
CA SER A 129 3.98 3.10 -7.92
C SER A 129 3.39 2.54 -6.62
N PHE A 130 3.94 2.96 -5.48
CA PHE A 130 3.46 2.48 -4.18
C PHE A 130 2.01 2.90 -3.92
N GLU A 131 1.56 4.00 -4.49
CA GLU A 131 0.15 4.42 -4.47
C GLU A 131 -0.77 3.38 -5.12
N LYS A 132 -0.39 2.81 -6.28
CA LYS A 132 -1.16 1.76 -6.96
C LYS A 132 -1.21 0.48 -6.12
N ILE A 133 -0.12 0.13 -5.46
CA ILE A 133 -0.05 -1.00 -4.50
C ILE A 133 -0.96 -0.73 -3.30
N GLY A 134 -0.90 0.47 -2.73
CA GLY A 134 -1.73 0.89 -1.60
C GLY A 134 -3.22 0.84 -1.93
N ARG A 135 -3.62 1.33 -3.11
CA ARG A 135 -5.01 1.24 -3.61
C ARG A 135 -5.47 -0.22 -3.76
N PHE A 136 -4.62 -1.09 -4.30
CA PHE A 136 -4.93 -2.52 -4.40
C PHE A 136 -5.10 -3.19 -3.03
N LEU A 137 -4.19 -2.92 -2.08
CA LEU A 137 -4.32 -3.45 -0.72
C LEU A 137 -5.53 -2.87 0.02
N LYS A 138 -5.93 -1.63 -0.29
CA LYS A 138 -7.12 -0.98 0.29
C LYS A 138 -8.39 -1.68 -0.18
N ASP A 139 -8.48 -2.06 -1.45
CA ASP A 139 -9.58 -2.89 -1.96
C ASP A 139 -9.63 -4.26 -1.23
N LYS A 140 -8.47 -4.88 -1.02
CA LYS A 140 -8.36 -6.12 -0.24
C LYS A 140 -8.74 -5.97 1.23
N TYR A 141 -8.55 -4.78 1.82
CA TYR A 141 -8.98 -4.46 3.17
C TYR A 141 -10.51 -4.40 3.29
N GLU A 142 -11.19 -3.74 2.33
CA GLU A 142 -12.66 -3.66 2.32
C GLU A 142 -13.28 -5.07 2.23
N ASN A 143 -12.71 -5.90 1.35
CA ASN A 143 -13.13 -7.28 1.10
C ASN A 143 -12.44 -8.33 1.98
N SER A 144 -11.85 -7.90 3.11
CA SER A 144 -11.11 -8.80 4.00
C SER A 144 -12.01 -9.87 4.65
N ILE A 145 -11.41 -11.00 4.99
CA ILE A 145 -12.10 -12.22 5.39
C ILE A 145 -11.91 -12.49 6.88
N GLN A 146 -13.02 -12.70 7.59
CA GLN A 146 -12.95 -13.14 8.98
C GLN A 146 -12.64 -14.64 9.06
N ILE A 147 -11.62 -15.00 9.82
CA ILE A 147 -11.21 -16.38 10.08
C ILE A 147 -11.52 -16.82 11.52
N SER A 148 -11.61 -18.12 11.73
CA SER A 148 -11.77 -18.67 13.09
C SER A 148 -10.41 -18.80 13.78
N ASP A 149 -10.31 -18.34 15.04
CA ASP A 149 -9.12 -18.50 15.88
C ASP A 149 -8.88 -19.94 16.38
N ARG A 150 -9.82 -20.85 16.11
CA ARG A 150 -9.68 -22.25 16.54
C ARG A 150 -8.49 -22.88 15.81
N LEU A 151 -7.44 -23.15 16.58
CA LEU A 151 -6.21 -23.90 16.31
C LEU A 151 -6.42 -25.19 15.50
N LYS A 152 -6.82 -25.07 14.25
CA LYS A 152 -6.70 -26.13 13.27
C LYS A 152 -5.59 -25.72 12.31
N LYS A 153 -4.77 -26.69 11.90
CA LYS A 153 -3.62 -26.58 10.98
C LYS A 153 -3.86 -25.80 9.68
N LYS A 154 -5.09 -25.31 9.41
CA LYS A 154 -5.46 -24.57 8.20
C LYS A 154 -6.33 -23.36 8.57
N LEU A 155 -5.97 -22.19 8.04
CA LEU A 155 -6.77 -20.98 8.05
C LEU A 155 -8.10 -21.25 7.31
N ARG A 156 -9.23 -20.95 7.94
CA ARG A 156 -10.57 -21.16 7.37
C ARG A 156 -11.46 -19.98 7.67
N ARG A 157 -12.32 -19.64 6.70
CA ARG A 157 -13.41 -18.65 6.88
C ARG A 157 -14.24 -19.02 8.11
N LYS A 158 -14.60 -18.02 8.91
CA LYS A 158 -15.41 -18.20 10.12
C LYS A 158 -16.81 -18.69 9.77
N GLU A 159 -17.42 -18.09 8.76
CA GLU A 159 -18.75 -18.43 8.27
C GLU A 159 -18.79 -19.83 7.64
N LYS A 160 -19.71 -20.69 8.09
CA LYS A 160 -19.77 -22.11 7.68
C LYS A 160 -20.06 -22.30 6.19
N SER A 161 -21.00 -21.52 5.65
CA SER A 161 -21.42 -21.50 4.23
C SER A 161 -20.23 -21.24 3.30
N GLN A 162 -19.35 -20.32 3.68
CA GLN A 162 -18.22 -19.86 2.85
C GLN A 162 -16.95 -20.69 3.01
N ARG A 163 -16.93 -21.73 3.85
CA ARG A 163 -15.71 -22.55 4.09
C ARG A 163 -15.20 -23.30 2.86
N LYS A 164 -16.07 -23.53 1.86
CA LYS A 164 -15.70 -24.18 0.60
C LYS A 164 -14.96 -23.24 -0.35
N ILE A 165 -15.15 -21.93 -0.21
CA ILE A 165 -14.45 -20.93 -1.02
C ILE A 165 -12.99 -20.91 -0.52
N PRO A 166 -11.99 -20.99 -1.41
CA PRO A 166 -10.58 -20.89 -1.01
C PRO A 166 -10.21 -19.46 -0.59
N ILE A 167 -9.15 -19.34 0.20
CA ILE A 167 -8.53 -18.05 0.56
C ILE A 167 -7.41 -17.80 -0.46
N GLY A 168 -7.47 -16.67 -1.16
CA GLY A 168 -6.44 -16.24 -2.11
C GLY A 168 -5.13 -15.89 -1.41
N LYS A 169 -4.03 -15.82 -2.17
CA LYS A 169 -2.72 -15.46 -1.61
C LYS A 169 -2.63 -13.98 -1.26
N GLU A 170 -3.45 -13.16 -1.91
CA GLU A 170 -3.51 -11.70 -1.76
C GLU A 170 -4.71 -11.23 -0.94
N ASP A 171 -5.48 -12.14 -0.35
CA ASP A 171 -6.59 -11.78 0.52
C ASP A 171 -6.08 -11.34 1.90
N LEU A 172 -6.76 -10.39 2.53
CA LEU A 172 -6.44 -9.98 3.89
C LEU A 172 -7.35 -10.67 4.89
N LEU A 173 -6.77 -11.16 5.98
CA LEU A 173 -7.43 -11.97 6.98
C LEU A 173 -7.45 -11.27 8.34
N TYR A 174 -8.56 -11.42 9.05
CA TYR A 174 -8.71 -10.91 10.42
C TYR A 174 -9.46 -11.90 11.31
N VAL A 175 -9.24 -11.83 12.62
CA VAL A 175 -9.86 -12.74 13.61
C VAL A 175 -10.98 -12.01 14.36
N ASN A 176 -10.68 -10.81 14.84
CA ASN A 176 -11.53 -10.01 15.74
C ASN A 176 -12.26 -8.91 14.96
N LYS A 177 -13.50 -8.62 15.36
CA LYS A 177 -14.21 -7.46 14.81
C LYS A 177 -13.48 -6.17 15.21
N SER A 178 -13.48 -5.19 14.33
CA SER A 178 -12.92 -3.87 14.63
C SER A 178 -13.71 -3.21 15.78
N PRO A 179 -13.04 -2.49 16.69
CA PRO A 179 -13.69 -1.72 17.73
C PRO A 179 -14.41 -0.50 17.15
N ASN A 180 -15.13 0.23 18.00
CA ASN A 180 -15.67 1.52 17.64
C ASN A 180 -14.56 2.59 17.72
N TYR A 181 -14.19 3.17 16.57
CA TYR A 181 -13.17 4.21 16.49
C TYR A 181 -13.67 5.64 16.77
N CYS A 182 -14.98 5.81 17.00
CA CYS A 182 -15.60 7.12 17.20
C CYS A 182 -15.23 7.78 18.53
N VAL A 183 -15.03 6.96 19.57
CA VAL A 183 -14.82 7.39 20.96
C VAL A 183 -13.40 7.08 21.35
N GLU A 184 -12.78 7.97 22.11
CA GLU A 184 -11.43 7.74 22.65
C GLU A 184 -11.42 6.52 23.58
N ASP A 185 -10.45 5.65 23.38
CA ASP A 185 -10.14 4.52 24.26
C ASP A 185 -8.62 4.40 24.38
N GLN A 186 -8.09 4.91 25.49
CA GLN A 186 -6.65 4.90 25.78
C GLN A 186 -6.07 3.50 25.93
N LYS A 187 -6.87 2.51 26.37
CA LYS A 187 -6.40 1.12 26.53
C LYS A 187 -6.16 0.47 25.17
N LEU A 188 -6.99 0.81 24.19
CA LEU A 188 -6.86 0.34 22.80
C LEU A 188 -6.02 1.27 21.91
N GLY A 189 -5.59 2.42 22.43
CA GLY A 189 -4.85 3.44 21.67
C GLY A 189 -5.70 4.13 20.60
N ILE A 190 -7.02 4.20 20.82
CA ILE A 190 -7.96 4.85 19.90
C ILE A 190 -8.12 6.31 20.34
N PRO A 191 -7.72 7.30 19.53
CA PRO A 191 -7.84 8.72 19.90
C PRO A 191 -9.27 9.28 19.74
N GLY A 192 -10.18 8.53 19.12
CA GLY A 192 -11.51 9.04 18.74
C GLY A 192 -11.49 9.84 17.44
N THR A 193 -12.64 10.41 17.05
CA THR A 193 -12.77 11.20 15.82
C THR A 193 -12.98 12.70 16.05
N GLN A 194 -13.00 13.15 17.30
CA GLN A 194 -13.13 14.57 17.64
C GLN A 194 -11.97 15.39 17.07
N GLY A 195 -12.27 16.58 16.55
CA GLY A 195 -11.30 17.50 15.96
C GLY A 195 -10.79 17.11 14.56
N ARG A 196 -11.19 15.95 14.02
CA ARG A 196 -10.80 15.56 12.65
C ARG A 196 -11.54 16.39 11.61
N GLU A 197 -10.82 16.81 10.58
CA GLU A 197 -11.41 17.44 9.40
C GLU A 197 -12.28 16.43 8.64
N CYS A 198 -13.46 16.87 8.22
CA CYS A 198 -14.44 16.06 7.51
C CYS A 198 -14.95 16.77 6.25
N ASN A 199 -15.35 15.98 5.26
CA ASN A 199 -15.92 16.49 4.03
C ASN A 199 -17.45 16.57 4.15
N ARG A 200 -18.04 17.76 4.05
CA ARG A 200 -19.50 17.92 4.16
C ARG A 200 -20.26 17.34 2.97
N THR A 201 -19.67 17.32 1.77
CA THR A 201 -20.34 16.84 0.55
C THR A 201 -20.18 15.34 0.33
N SER A 202 -19.20 14.70 0.98
CA SER A 202 -18.97 13.26 0.84
C SER A 202 -20.01 12.44 1.60
N GLN A 203 -20.49 11.38 0.96
CA GLN A 203 -21.30 10.33 1.59
C GLN A 203 -20.44 9.14 2.07
N GLY A 204 -19.13 9.18 1.81
CA GLY A 204 -18.18 8.14 2.18
C GLY A 204 -17.67 8.27 3.62
N PRO A 205 -16.68 7.44 4.01
CA PRO A 205 -16.09 7.45 5.36
C PRO A 205 -15.41 8.76 5.76
N ASP A 206 -15.02 9.59 4.79
CA ASP A 206 -14.50 10.95 4.98
C ASP A 206 -15.62 11.99 5.21
N GLY A 207 -16.87 11.60 4.95
CA GLY A 207 -18.06 12.42 5.11
C GLY A 207 -18.34 12.78 6.58
N CYS A 208 -18.72 14.03 6.85
CA CYS A 208 -18.99 14.49 8.22
C CYS A 208 -20.04 13.66 8.97
N ASN A 209 -21.03 13.09 8.27
CA ASN A 209 -22.05 12.25 8.88
C ASN A 209 -21.47 10.94 9.46
N LEU A 210 -20.54 10.31 8.73
CA LEU A 210 -19.92 9.05 9.13
C LEU A 210 -18.70 9.29 10.03
N LEU A 211 -17.81 10.21 9.65
CA LEU A 211 -16.57 10.48 10.37
C LEU A 211 -16.82 11.05 11.78
N CYS A 212 -17.83 11.93 11.92
CA CYS A 212 -18.19 12.53 13.21
C CYS A 212 -19.20 11.69 14.00
N CYS A 213 -19.59 10.52 13.47
CA CYS A 213 -20.45 9.55 14.16
C CYS A 213 -21.76 10.15 14.68
N GLY A 214 -22.37 11.06 13.92
CA GLY A 214 -23.62 11.74 14.28
C GLY A 214 -23.52 12.85 15.32
N ARG A 215 -22.33 13.17 15.86
CA ARG A 215 -22.15 14.28 16.84
C ARG A 215 -22.23 15.68 16.22
N GLY A 216 -22.22 15.76 14.90
CA GLY A 216 -22.11 17.01 14.14
C GLY A 216 -20.67 17.51 14.02
N TYR A 217 -20.51 18.69 13.43
CA TYR A 217 -19.23 19.31 13.14
C TYR A 217 -19.28 20.83 13.37
N ASN A 218 -18.13 21.42 13.65
CA ASN A 218 -17.91 22.86 13.65
C ASN A 218 -17.47 23.30 12.25
N THR A 219 -17.79 24.53 11.86
CA THR A 219 -17.32 25.12 10.60
C THR A 219 -16.49 26.34 10.93
N HIS A 220 -15.29 26.42 10.36
CA HIS A 220 -14.38 27.55 10.51
C HIS A 220 -13.89 27.98 9.15
N VAL A 221 -13.81 29.29 8.93
CA VAL A 221 -13.29 29.85 7.68
C VAL A 221 -11.78 29.95 7.79
N VAL A 222 -11.06 29.25 6.93
CA VAL A 222 -9.60 29.25 6.89
C VAL A 222 -9.13 30.04 5.67
N ARG A 223 -8.13 30.89 5.88
CA ARG A 223 -7.46 31.64 4.83
C ARG A 223 -6.28 30.85 4.29
N HIS A 224 -6.39 30.38 3.05
CA HIS A 224 -5.30 29.74 2.32
C HIS A 224 -4.58 30.78 1.47
N VAL A 225 -3.25 30.79 1.54
CA VAL A 225 -2.41 31.65 0.71
C VAL A 225 -1.57 30.76 -0.18
N GLU A 226 -1.79 30.84 -1.49
CA GLU A 226 -1.07 30.06 -2.48
C GLU A 226 -0.44 30.92 -3.57
N ARG A 227 0.53 30.35 -4.29
CA ARG A 227 1.10 30.99 -5.48
C ARG A 227 0.20 30.71 -6.67
N CYS A 228 -0.36 31.76 -7.23
CA CYS A 228 -1.28 31.71 -8.36
C CYS A 228 -0.74 32.57 -9.52
N GLU A 229 -1.39 32.47 -10.68
CA GLU A 229 -1.10 33.31 -11.85
C GLU A 229 0.40 33.34 -12.21
N CYS A 230 1.04 32.18 -12.11
CA CYS A 230 2.47 32.04 -12.38
C CYS A 230 2.78 32.25 -13.86
N LYS A 231 3.65 33.21 -14.15
CA LYS A 231 4.15 33.51 -15.51
C LYS A 231 5.62 33.15 -15.60
N PHE A 232 5.97 32.40 -16.63
CA PHE A 232 7.36 32.16 -16.99
C PHE A 232 7.93 33.42 -17.62
N VAL A 233 9.00 33.95 -17.04
CA VAL A 233 9.77 35.05 -17.62
C VAL A 233 10.93 34.42 -18.39
N TRP A 234 10.98 34.71 -19.70
CA TRP A 234 12.03 34.20 -20.55
C TRP A 234 13.40 34.67 -20.02
N CYS A 235 14.28 33.70 -19.74
CA CYS A 235 15.56 33.80 -19.03
C CYS A 235 15.46 34.12 -17.51
N CYS A 236 15.23 33.21 -16.56
CA CYS A 236 14.86 31.79 -16.50
C CYS A 236 14.12 31.57 -15.16
N TYR A 237 13.07 32.35 -14.88
CA TYR A 237 12.39 32.28 -13.59
C TYR A 237 10.88 32.39 -13.73
N VAL A 238 10.18 31.81 -12.76
CA VAL A 238 8.73 31.87 -12.68
C VAL A 238 8.36 32.96 -11.68
N ARG A 239 7.56 33.93 -12.13
CA ARG A 239 7.00 34.97 -11.27
C ARG A 239 5.53 34.65 -11.01
N CYS A 240 5.18 34.40 -9.75
CA CYS A 240 3.80 34.16 -9.32
C CYS A 240 3.31 35.32 -8.44
N ARG A 241 1.99 35.50 -8.40
CA ARG A 241 1.33 36.33 -7.38
C ARG A 241 0.99 35.45 -6.17
N ARG A 242 0.72 36.08 -5.02
CA ARG A 242 0.11 35.41 -3.88
C ARG A 242 -1.39 35.64 -3.96
N CYS A 243 -2.17 34.58 -4.13
CA CYS A 243 -3.62 34.64 -4.03
C CYS A 243 -4.03 34.17 -2.65
N GLU A 244 -5.10 34.77 -2.15
CA GLU A 244 -5.73 34.36 -0.91
C GLU A 244 -7.12 33.82 -1.22
N THR A 245 -7.42 32.64 -0.72
CA THR A 245 -8.74 32.02 -0.81
C THR A 245 -9.25 31.74 0.58
N MET A 246 -10.54 31.99 0.80
CA MET A 246 -11.23 31.65 2.04
C MET A 246 -12.03 30.39 1.79
N THR A 247 -11.79 29.34 2.57
CA THR A 247 -12.52 28.08 2.47
C THR A 247 -13.12 27.70 3.80
N ASP A 248 -14.31 27.10 3.75
CA ASP A 248 -14.94 26.52 4.92
C ASP A 248 -14.29 25.18 5.23
N VAL A 249 -13.73 25.04 6.42
CA VAL A 249 -13.18 23.79 6.94
C VAL A 249 -14.12 23.28 8.02
N HIS A 250 -14.47 21.99 7.93
CA HIS A 250 -15.40 21.35 8.85
C HIS A 250 -14.66 20.36 9.75
N THR A 251 -14.83 20.45 11.06
CA THR A 251 -14.17 19.56 12.04
C THR A 251 -15.17 18.91 12.99
N CYS A 252 -15.00 17.62 13.25
CA CYS A 252 -15.91 16.86 14.10
C CYS A 252 -15.93 17.38 15.55
N LYS A 253 -17.14 17.43 16.13
CA LYS A 253 -17.35 17.77 17.54
C LYS A 253 -16.93 16.65 18.49
#